data_AF-A0A1I1Z7R7-F1
#
_entry.id   AF-A0A1I1Z7R7-F1
#
_cell.length_a   1.000
_cell.length_b   1.000
_cell.length_c   1.000
_cell.angle_alpha   90.00
_cell.angle_beta   90.00
_cell.angle_gamma   90.00
#
_symmetry.space_group_name_H-M   'P 1'
#
loop_
_entity.id
_entity.type
_entity.pdbx_description
1 polymer ?
#
loop_
_entity_poly.entity_id
_entity_poly.type
_entity_poly.pdbx_seq_one_letter_code
_entity_poly.pdbx_strand_id
1 'polypeptide(L)'
;MNSAPSLAPRRHRRRSAVVTAALTLPLLAVTACGTTTGTETPGGTNPSTPPAAGTGTSGGTSGARDPSGTTAPEATAAPTTSTAGGTTTHVRAGVYFLHSEKVSPAPRTVTAPATATAAVRALLAGPDRYERAHGRATAIPSGTRLRSLVVRNHVATVDLSGRYDDGGGSSSMRERLAQVVFTVTRFPTVHKVAFEVDGKPVTSFGGEGIVLNGPVGRSDFEDRAPAVLVESPLIGDTARTPLRVRGSADTFEAQFRLRVTDTTGRTAADVVVRATSGTGTRGTFDVTFPCKAARTGPGLLTAYVLSPKDGQLVTVDTVPLTVNR
;
A
#
# COMPACT_ATOMS: atom_id res chain seq x y z
N MET A 1 44.54 -66.36 26.82
CA MET A 1 43.34 -66.70 27.63
C MET A 1 42.26 -65.66 27.37
N ASN A 2 41.02 -66.12 27.23
CA ASN A 2 39.71 -65.43 27.31
C ASN A 2 39.49 -64.02 26.67
N SER A 3 38.80 -64.04 25.53
CA SER A 3 37.43 -63.50 25.35
C SER A 3 37.02 -62.13 25.94
N ALA A 4 36.67 -61.17 25.07
CA ALA A 4 35.26 -60.91 24.67
C ALA A 4 35.15 -59.75 23.64
N PRO A 5 34.19 -59.76 22.68
CA PRO A 5 34.06 -58.71 21.65
C PRO A 5 33.05 -57.61 22.01
N SER A 6 33.29 -56.38 21.54
CA SER A 6 32.38 -55.23 21.69
C SER A 6 31.30 -55.19 20.58
N LEU A 7 30.05 -54.92 20.95
CA LEU A 7 28.87 -54.96 20.10
C LEU A 7 28.70 -53.71 19.22
N ALA A 8 28.33 -53.90 17.95
CA ALA A 8 27.89 -52.83 17.06
C ALA A 8 26.39 -52.49 17.24
N PRO A 9 25.98 -51.20 17.18
CA PRO A 9 24.58 -50.81 17.33
C PRO A 9 23.73 -51.13 16.08
N ARG A 10 22.55 -51.70 16.31
CA ARG A 10 21.58 -52.14 15.29
C ARG A 10 20.99 -50.97 14.48
N ARG A 11 21.00 -51.08 13.14
CA ARG A 11 20.17 -50.26 12.25
C ARG A 11 18.69 -50.66 12.34
N HIS A 12 17.85 -49.83 12.94
CA HIS A 12 16.39 -50.00 12.85
C HIS A 12 15.85 -49.50 11.50
N ARG A 13 15.61 -50.42 10.56
CA ARG A 13 14.68 -50.16 9.44
C ARG A 13 13.26 -50.14 10.00
N ARG A 14 12.55 -48.99 9.91
CA ARG A 14 11.08 -48.99 9.95
C ARG A 14 10.57 -48.96 8.51
N ARG A 15 9.76 -49.95 8.14
CA ARG A 15 9.05 -50.03 6.86
C ARG A 15 7.61 -49.56 7.05
N SER A 16 7.15 -48.78 6.07
CA SER A 16 5.80 -48.76 5.49
C SER A 16 4.55 -48.70 6.40
N ALA A 17 3.77 -47.64 6.21
CA ALA A 17 2.34 -47.77 5.93
C ALA A 17 1.88 -46.56 5.08
N VAL A 18 1.54 -46.79 3.81
CA VAL A 18 0.85 -45.80 2.97
C VAL A 18 -0.64 -46.11 3.08
N VAL A 19 -1.44 -45.15 3.56
CA VAL A 19 -2.90 -45.27 3.62
C VAL A 19 -3.50 -44.31 2.58
N THR A 20 -3.89 -44.86 1.44
CA THR A 20 -4.66 -44.16 0.42
C THR A 20 -6.13 -44.10 0.82
N ALA A 21 -6.60 -42.92 1.24
CA ALA A 21 -8.03 -42.67 1.44
C ALA A 21 -8.65 -42.19 0.11
N ALA A 22 -9.52 -43.01 -0.48
CA ALA A 22 -10.34 -42.62 -1.63
C ALA A 22 -11.52 -41.75 -1.15
N LEU A 23 -11.65 -40.54 -1.68
CA LEU A 23 -12.76 -39.63 -1.36
C LEU A 23 -13.77 -39.62 -2.52
N THR A 24 -14.96 -40.14 -2.27
CA THR A 24 -16.08 -40.13 -3.22
C THR A 24 -16.89 -38.83 -3.09
N LEU A 25 -16.98 -38.06 -4.17
CA LEU A 25 -17.88 -36.89 -4.26
C LEU A 25 -19.27 -37.32 -4.77
N PRO A 26 -20.36 -37.04 -4.05
CA PRO A 26 -21.70 -37.04 -4.63
C PRO A 26 -21.97 -35.70 -5.34
N LEU A 27 -22.38 -35.79 -6.60
CA LEU A 27 -22.78 -34.66 -7.43
C LEU A 27 -24.20 -34.23 -7.03
N LEU A 28 -24.41 -32.99 -6.57
CA LEU A 28 -25.76 -32.43 -6.38
C LEU A 28 -26.14 -31.51 -7.56
N ALA A 29 -27.32 -31.78 -8.12
CA ALA A 29 -27.82 -31.14 -9.33
C ALA A 29 -28.49 -29.79 -9.07
N VAL A 30 -28.50 -28.96 -10.11
CA VAL A 30 -29.16 -27.66 -10.17
C VAL A 30 -30.68 -27.82 -10.19
N THR A 31 -31.40 -27.01 -9.41
CA THR A 31 -32.80 -26.65 -9.69
C THR A 31 -32.95 -25.13 -9.68
N ALA A 32 -33.33 -24.60 -10.84
CA ALA A 32 -33.70 -23.20 -11.03
C ALA A 32 -35.21 -23.11 -11.25
N CYS A 33 -35.85 -22.11 -10.66
CA CYS A 33 -37.17 -21.61 -11.05
C CYS A 33 -37.18 -20.09 -10.93
N GLY A 34 -37.62 -19.39 -11.98
CA GLY A 34 -38.23 -18.06 -11.81
C GLY A 34 -39.70 -18.22 -11.37
N THR A 35 -40.61 -17.26 -11.53
CA THR A 35 -40.61 -15.92 -12.14
C THR A 35 -41.84 -15.16 -11.58
N THR A 36 -41.79 -13.83 -11.47
CA THR A 36 -42.91 -12.89 -11.72
C THR A 36 -42.36 -11.45 -11.64
N THR A 37 -42.39 -10.62 -12.69
CA THR A 37 -43.53 -9.88 -13.28
C THR A 37 -43.97 -8.67 -12.43
N GLY A 38 -43.77 -7.45 -12.96
CA GLY A 38 -44.14 -6.19 -12.32
C GLY A 38 -43.69 -4.97 -13.14
N THR A 39 -44.37 -4.70 -14.25
CA THR A 39 -44.15 -3.52 -15.11
C THR A 39 -44.96 -2.31 -14.64
N GLU A 40 -44.36 -1.11 -14.63
CA GLU A 40 -45.09 0.13 -14.93
C GLU A 40 -44.15 1.27 -15.41
N THR A 41 -44.74 2.30 -16.01
CA THR A 41 -44.17 3.15 -17.09
C THR A 41 -43.84 4.58 -16.60
N PRO A 42 -42.91 5.35 -17.22
CA PRO A 42 -42.33 6.53 -16.58
C PRO A 42 -42.99 7.87 -16.91
N GLY A 43 -42.82 8.82 -15.98
CA GLY A 43 -42.97 10.27 -16.11
C GLY A 43 -42.46 10.91 -14.81
N GLY A 44 -41.97 12.15 -14.74
CA GLY A 44 -41.84 13.22 -15.72
C GLY A 44 -41.73 14.56 -14.95
N THR A 45 -41.04 15.56 -15.51
CA THR A 45 -40.91 16.95 -15.03
C THR A 45 -40.18 17.24 -13.69
N ASN A 46 -39.02 17.89 -13.84
CA ASN A 46 -38.52 19.01 -13.03
C ASN A 46 -38.63 20.28 -13.93
N PRO A 47 -38.41 21.54 -13.49
CA PRO A 47 -37.98 22.03 -12.16
C PRO A 47 -38.88 23.17 -11.60
N SER A 48 -38.51 23.76 -10.44
CA SER A 48 -39.08 25.03 -9.95
C SER A 48 -38.03 25.96 -9.32
N THR A 49 -38.20 27.27 -9.54
CA THR A 49 -37.27 28.39 -9.29
C THR A 49 -37.54 29.07 -7.93
N PRO A 50 -36.55 29.68 -7.25
CA PRO A 50 -36.77 30.50 -6.05
C PRO A 50 -37.26 31.95 -6.34
N PRO A 51 -37.96 32.62 -5.40
CA PRO A 51 -38.42 34.01 -5.54
C PRO A 51 -37.43 35.06 -5.00
N ALA A 52 -37.72 36.34 -5.28
CA ALA A 52 -36.92 37.52 -4.91
C ALA A 52 -37.78 38.68 -4.33
N ALA A 53 -37.12 39.80 -4.00
CA ALA A 53 -37.59 41.11 -3.46
C ALA A 53 -37.37 41.32 -1.93
N GLY A 54 -37.07 42.53 -1.41
CA GLY A 54 -36.87 43.86 -2.04
C GLY A 54 -35.95 44.77 -1.19
N THR A 55 -35.22 45.75 -1.77
CA THR A 55 -35.54 47.20 -1.90
C THR A 55 -35.46 48.06 -0.62
N GLY A 56 -34.62 49.12 -0.65
CA GLY A 56 -34.57 50.21 0.35
C GLY A 56 -33.62 51.37 -0.01
N THR A 57 -34.02 52.63 0.23
CA THR A 57 -33.46 53.89 -0.33
C THR A 57 -33.62 55.04 0.70
N SER A 58 -32.98 56.23 0.64
CA SER A 58 -32.09 56.90 -0.35
C SER A 58 -31.26 58.04 0.31
N GLY A 59 -30.27 58.60 -0.41
CA GLY A 59 -29.66 59.93 -0.14
C GLY A 59 -28.39 59.97 0.75
N GLY A 60 -27.47 60.92 0.60
CA GLY A 60 -27.33 61.94 -0.45
C GLY A 60 -26.11 62.88 -0.30
N THR A 61 -25.46 63.18 -1.44
CA THR A 61 -24.85 64.47 -1.85
C THR A 61 -23.71 65.17 -1.06
N SER A 62 -22.52 65.15 -1.67
CA SER A 62 -21.52 66.24 -1.91
C SER A 62 -20.80 66.98 -0.76
N GLY A 63 -19.49 67.20 -0.96
CA GLY A 63 -18.66 68.14 -0.19
C GLY A 63 -17.15 67.98 -0.45
N ALA A 64 -16.59 68.74 -1.40
CA ALA A 64 -15.17 68.69 -1.74
C ALA A 64 -14.36 69.85 -1.13
N ARG A 65 -13.15 69.60 -0.63
CA ARG A 65 -11.93 70.36 -0.99
C ARG A 65 -10.64 69.78 -0.40
N ASP A 66 -9.59 69.82 -1.23
CA ASP A 66 -8.18 69.80 -0.83
C ASP A 66 -7.78 71.21 -0.29
N PRO A 67 -6.70 71.38 0.51
CA PRO A 67 -5.43 71.71 -0.14
C PRO A 67 -4.14 71.19 0.54
N SER A 68 -3.05 71.23 -0.24
CA SER A 68 -1.70 70.78 0.11
C SER A 68 -0.94 71.65 1.13
N GLY A 69 0.05 71.04 1.80
CA GLY A 69 1.09 71.73 2.59
C GLY A 69 2.42 70.95 2.64
N THR A 70 3.51 71.60 2.25
CA THR A 70 4.91 71.10 2.22
C THR A 70 5.51 71.11 3.66
N THR A 71 6.39 70.22 4.11
CA THR A 71 7.86 70.25 3.88
C THR A 71 8.62 69.08 4.56
N ALA A 72 9.44 68.33 3.80
CA ALA A 72 10.77 67.67 4.05
C ALA A 72 11.20 67.04 5.43
N PRO A 73 12.35 66.33 5.52
CA PRO A 73 12.70 65.06 4.85
C PRO A 73 13.38 64.01 5.78
N GLU A 74 13.25 62.69 5.54
CA GLU A 74 14.15 61.71 6.22
C GLU A 74 14.44 60.40 5.45
N ALA A 75 15.72 60.00 5.50
CA ALA A 75 16.33 58.68 5.27
C ALA A 75 15.87 57.77 4.10
N THR A 76 16.64 57.77 3.01
CA THR A 76 16.75 56.63 2.08
C THR A 76 17.42 55.43 2.78
N ALA A 77 16.62 54.49 3.29
CA ALA A 77 17.11 53.17 3.63
C ALA A 77 17.30 52.34 2.35
N ALA A 78 18.52 51.86 2.10
CA ALA A 78 18.78 50.95 0.98
C ALA A 78 17.97 49.65 1.16
N PRO A 79 17.40 49.06 0.09
CA PRO A 79 16.74 47.77 0.19
C PRO A 79 17.80 46.70 0.46
N THR A 80 17.95 46.30 1.72
CA THR A 80 18.58 45.03 2.08
C THR A 80 17.80 43.93 1.38
N THR A 81 18.42 43.31 0.37
CA THR A 81 17.88 42.13 -0.31
C THR A 81 17.81 40.99 0.68
N SER A 82 16.68 40.88 1.39
CA SER A 82 16.34 39.73 2.20
C SER A 82 16.20 38.53 1.26
N THR A 83 17.24 37.71 1.22
CA THR A 83 17.22 36.43 0.51
C THR A 83 16.11 35.58 1.12
N ALA A 84 14.95 35.54 0.45
CA ALA A 84 13.84 34.71 0.83
C ALA A 84 14.25 33.24 0.68
N GLY A 85 14.75 32.65 1.76
CA GLY A 85 15.07 31.22 1.83
C GLY A 85 13.81 30.42 1.57
N GLY A 86 13.71 29.82 0.38
CA GLY A 86 12.55 29.04 -0.02
C GLY A 86 12.35 27.84 0.91
N THR A 87 11.38 27.93 1.81
CA THR A 87 11.03 26.84 2.72
C THR A 87 10.59 25.62 1.92
N THR A 88 11.43 24.59 1.89
CA THR A 88 11.15 23.35 1.17
C THR A 88 10.19 22.51 1.99
N THR A 89 8.91 22.52 1.63
CA THR A 89 7.88 21.70 2.28
C THR A 89 8.13 20.22 2.01
N HIS A 90 8.10 19.40 3.06
CA HIS A 90 8.21 17.94 2.97
C HIS A 90 6.86 17.27 3.24
N VAL A 91 6.60 16.16 2.54
CA VAL A 91 5.38 15.34 2.66
C VAL A 91 5.73 13.86 2.72
N ARG A 92 4.84 13.05 3.29
CA ARG A 92 5.05 11.61 3.48
C ARG A 92 4.49 10.80 2.31
N ALA A 93 5.30 9.91 1.76
CA ALA A 93 4.98 9.03 0.66
C ALA A 93 5.30 7.57 1.02
N GLY A 94 4.36 6.65 0.81
CA GLY A 94 4.66 5.22 0.85
C GLY A 94 5.50 4.77 -0.36
N VAL A 95 6.39 3.80 -0.13
CA VAL A 95 7.10 2.98 -1.14
C VAL A 95 6.95 1.51 -0.73
N TYR A 96 7.12 0.55 -1.63
CA TYR A 96 6.89 -0.87 -1.34
C TYR A 96 8.20 -1.65 -1.31
N PHE A 97 8.57 -2.10 -0.12
CA PHE A 97 9.65 -3.06 0.12
C PHE A 97 9.09 -4.48 0.17
N LEU A 98 9.94 -5.45 0.48
CA LEU A 98 9.54 -6.84 0.70
C LEU A 98 9.51 -7.15 2.20
N HIS A 99 8.50 -7.87 2.66
CA HIS A 99 8.43 -8.49 3.97
C HIS A 99 7.92 -9.91 3.79
N SER A 100 8.70 -10.92 4.20
CA SER A 100 8.40 -12.34 3.94
C SER A 100 8.05 -12.61 2.46
N GLU A 101 8.89 -12.14 1.54
CA GLU A 101 8.77 -12.28 0.07
C GLU A 101 7.54 -11.60 -0.57
N LYS A 102 6.70 -10.91 0.23
CA LYS A 102 5.53 -10.15 -0.23
C LYS A 102 5.77 -8.64 -0.17
N VAL A 103 5.09 -7.86 -1.01
CA VAL A 103 5.18 -6.40 -0.97
C VAL A 103 4.60 -5.85 0.34
N SER A 104 5.33 -4.94 0.99
CA SER A 104 4.97 -4.31 2.26
C SER A 104 5.29 -2.81 2.18
N PRO A 105 4.31 -1.92 2.41
CA PRO A 105 4.51 -0.49 2.25
C PRO A 105 5.22 0.12 3.46
N ALA A 106 6.14 1.03 3.16
CA ALA A 106 6.98 1.71 4.14
C ALA A 106 7.10 3.21 3.82
N PRO A 107 7.31 4.06 4.83
CA PRO A 107 7.22 5.50 4.66
C PRO A 107 8.51 6.15 4.18
N ARG A 108 8.37 7.22 3.39
CA ARG A 108 9.46 8.07 2.94
C ARG A 108 9.06 9.53 3.03
N THR A 109 9.98 10.36 3.50
CA THR A 109 9.87 11.82 3.43
C THR A 109 10.37 12.26 2.06
N VAL A 110 9.52 12.95 1.29
CA VAL A 110 9.88 13.52 -0.01
C VAL A 110 9.56 15.01 -0.03
N THR A 111 10.25 15.78 -0.86
CA THR A 111 9.87 17.18 -1.14
C THR A 111 8.49 17.23 -1.77
N ALA A 112 7.68 18.22 -1.38
CA ALA A 112 6.34 18.43 -1.91
C ALA A 112 6.37 19.01 -3.34
N PRO A 113 5.43 18.64 -4.22
CA PRO A 113 4.44 17.59 -4.04
C PRO A 113 5.07 16.19 -4.11
N ALA A 114 4.47 15.21 -3.43
CA ALA A 114 4.89 13.82 -3.58
C ALA A 114 4.64 13.37 -5.04
N THR A 115 5.71 13.04 -5.77
CA THR A 115 5.64 12.56 -7.16
C THR A 115 6.03 11.10 -7.26
N ALA A 116 5.57 10.41 -8.31
CA ALA A 116 6.01 9.05 -8.64
C ALA A 116 7.54 8.98 -8.79
N THR A 117 8.16 9.96 -9.44
CA THR A 117 9.62 10.09 -9.59
C THR A 117 10.34 10.17 -8.23
N ALA A 118 9.82 10.95 -7.28
CA ALA A 118 10.40 11.02 -5.93
C ALA A 118 10.21 9.72 -5.15
N ALA A 119 9.04 9.08 -5.25
CA ALA A 119 8.75 7.79 -4.61
C ALA A 119 9.65 6.67 -5.16
N VAL A 120 9.84 6.57 -6.48
CA VAL A 120 10.74 5.58 -7.07
C VAL A 120 12.20 5.84 -6.67
N ARG A 121 12.67 7.09 -6.65
CA ARG A 121 14.02 7.41 -6.12
C ARG A 121 14.17 6.98 -4.65
N ALA A 122 13.15 7.20 -3.83
CA ALA A 122 13.14 6.79 -2.43
C ALA A 122 13.05 5.25 -2.25
N LEU A 123 12.43 4.53 -3.18
CA LEU A 123 12.44 3.07 -3.26
C LEU A 123 13.84 2.53 -3.64
N LEU A 124 14.49 3.12 -4.66
CA LEU A 124 15.83 2.74 -5.11
C LEU A 124 16.92 2.96 -4.05
N ALA A 125 16.70 3.88 -3.11
CA ALA A 125 17.57 4.05 -1.94
C ALA A 125 17.56 2.85 -0.96
N GLY A 126 16.60 1.92 -1.12
CA GLY A 126 16.49 0.72 -0.28
C GLY A 126 15.94 0.99 1.13
N PRO A 127 15.69 -0.07 1.91
CA PRO A 127 15.12 0.05 3.26
C PRO A 127 16.12 0.66 4.26
N ASP A 128 15.61 1.48 5.18
CA ASP A 128 16.40 2.12 6.23
C ASP A 128 16.76 1.15 7.37
N ARG A 129 17.43 1.65 8.42
CA ARG A 129 17.85 0.82 9.56
C ARG A 129 16.66 0.29 10.37
N TYR A 130 15.62 1.08 10.57
CA TYR A 130 14.42 0.70 11.33
C TYR A 130 13.58 -0.31 10.54
N GLU A 131 13.35 -0.04 9.26
CA GLU A 131 12.66 -0.95 8.34
C GLU A 131 13.37 -2.31 8.26
N ARG A 132 14.70 -2.33 8.06
CA ARG A 132 15.50 -3.57 8.06
C ARG A 132 15.46 -4.32 9.39
N ALA A 133 15.49 -3.62 10.53
CA ALA A 133 15.37 -4.25 11.84
C ALA A 133 14.00 -4.94 12.04
N HIS A 134 12.98 -4.56 11.27
CA HIS A 134 11.66 -5.19 11.24
C HIS A 134 11.44 -6.04 9.97
N GLY A 135 12.53 -6.58 9.40
CA GLY A 135 12.48 -7.55 8.31
C GLY A 135 11.95 -7.00 6.98
N ARG A 136 12.17 -5.71 6.68
CA ARG A 136 11.95 -5.16 5.33
C ARG A 136 13.22 -5.28 4.50
N ALA A 137 13.09 -5.82 3.29
CA ALA A 137 14.15 -6.06 2.33
C ALA A 137 13.81 -5.47 0.94
N THR A 138 14.74 -5.56 -0.02
CA THR A 138 14.48 -5.17 -1.41
C THR A 138 15.16 -6.16 -2.35
N ALA A 139 14.47 -6.54 -3.42
CA ALA A 139 15.03 -7.35 -4.51
C ALA A 139 15.70 -6.48 -5.60
N ILE A 140 15.56 -5.15 -5.51
CA ILE A 140 16.17 -4.20 -6.44
C ILE A 140 17.69 -4.14 -6.20
N PRO A 141 18.54 -4.40 -7.21
CA PRO A 141 19.99 -4.34 -7.05
C PRO A 141 20.50 -2.96 -6.63
N SER A 142 21.44 -2.94 -5.68
CA SER A 142 22.10 -1.71 -5.22
C SER A 142 22.77 -0.98 -6.39
N GLY A 143 22.62 0.34 -6.45
CA GLY A 143 23.17 1.16 -7.54
C GLY A 143 22.29 1.26 -8.80
N THR A 144 21.12 0.60 -8.83
CA THR A 144 20.08 0.88 -9.84
C THR A 144 19.70 2.36 -9.82
N ARG A 145 19.62 3.00 -10.99
CA ARG A 145 19.29 4.42 -11.15
C ARG A 145 17.98 4.59 -11.91
N LEU A 146 17.15 5.54 -11.47
CA LEU A 146 16.02 6.04 -12.26
C LEU A 146 16.55 7.03 -13.30
N ARG A 147 16.46 6.67 -14.58
CA ARG A 147 16.87 7.49 -15.71
C ARG A 147 15.76 8.45 -16.11
N SER A 148 14.54 7.95 -16.30
CA SER A 148 13.35 8.77 -16.54
C SER A 148 12.08 8.15 -15.94
N LEU A 149 11.06 8.98 -15.70
CA LEU A 149 9.70 8.52 -15.39
C LEU A 149 8.70 9.50 -16.02
N VAL A 150 7.82 9.01 -16.87
CA VAL A 150 6.81 9.81 -17.58
C VAL A 150 5.45 9.14 -17.46
N VAL A 151 4.42 9.90 -17.07
CA VAL A 151 3.03 9.42 -16.99
C VAL A 151 2.22 9.93 -18.17
N ARG A 152 1.60 9.03 -18.93
CA ARG A 152 0.65 9.33 -20.02
C ARG A 152 -0.48 8.31 -20.02
N ASN A 153 -1.73 8.75 -20.19
CA ASN A 153 -2.90 7.86 -20.30
C ASN A 153 -2.98 6.80 -19.17
N HIS A 154 -2.73 7.21 -17.93
CA HIS A 154 -2.65 6.36 -16.73
C HIS A 154 -1.56 5.27 -16.72
N VAL A 155 -0.64 5.27 -17.69
CA VAL A 155 0.55 4.43 -17.73
C VAL A 155 1.76 5.27 -17.34
N ALA A 156 2.58 4.78 -16.40
CA ALA A 156 3.91 5.32 -16.15
C ALA A 156 4.96 4.52 -16.93
N THR A 157 5.65 5.14 -17.87
CA THR A 157 6.89 4.61 -18.41
C THR A 157 8.01 4.89 -17.41
N VAL A 158 8.74 3.85 -17.00
CA VAL A 158 9.80 3.93 -15.99
C VAL A 158 11.09 3.37 -16.60
N ASP A 159 12.04 4.26 -16.91
CA ASP A 159 13.37 3.90 -17.45
C ASP A 159 14.38 3.75 -16.31
N LEU A 160 14.90 2.55 -16.16
CA LEU A 160 15.89 2.17 -15.15
C LEU A 160 17.23 1.83 -15.81
N SER A 161 18.34 2.06 -15.12
CA SER A 161 19.65 1.61 -15.58
C SER A 161 19.73 0.08 -15.73
N GLY A 162 20.55 -0.44 -16.65
CA GLY A 162 20.82 -1.88 -16.86
C GLY A 162 20.99 -2.72 -15.59
N ARG A 163 21.62 -2.14 -14.56
CA ARG A 163 21.74 -2.68 -13.19
C ARG A 163 20.43 -3.21 -12.57
N TYR A 164 19.26 -2.78 -13.03
CA TYR A 164 17.97 -3.31 -12.58
C TYR A 164 17.73 -4.77 -12.98
N ASP A 165 18.28 -5.18 -14.13
CA ASP A 165 18.18 -6.53 -14.71
C ASP A 165 19.21 -7.51 -14.10
N ASP A 166 20.24 -6.99 -13.42
CA ASP A 166 21.33 -7.79 -12.85
C ASP A 166 20.86 -8.77 -11.75
N GLY A 167 21.17 -10.04 -11.93
CA GLY A 167 21.27 -11.05 -10.87
C GLY A 167 19.97 -11.49 -10.19
N GLY A 168 20.09 -12.54 -9.37
CA GLY A 168 18.95 -13.24 -8.75
C GLY A 168 18.32 -14.28 -9.69
N GLY A 169 17.36 -15.04 -9.16
CA GLY A 169 16.48 -15.92 -9.96
C GLY A 169 15.12 -15.28 -10.24
N SER A 170 14.25 -16.01 -10.95
CA SER A 170 12.93 -15.50 -11.42
C SER A 170 11.99 -15.03 -10.30
N SER A 171 12.15 -15.49 -9.05
CA SER A 171 11.44 -14.91 -7.90
C SER A 171 11.86 -13.47 -7.64
N SER A 172 13.17 -13.21 -7.50
CA SER A 172 13.75 -11.87 -7.24
C SER A 172 13.46 -10.89 -8.38
N MET A 173 13.43 -11.38 -9.62
CA MET A 173 13.04 -10.58 -10.80
C MET A 173 11.56 -10.17 -10.72
N ARG A 174 10.65 -11.09 -10.34
CA ARG A 174 9.22 -10.77 -10.16
C ARG A 174 8.98 -9.85 -8.96
N GLU A 175 9.71 -10.04 -7.88
CA GLU A 175 9.66 -9.19 -6.67
C GLU A 175 10.06 -7.74 -6.97
N ARG A 176 11.18 -7.50 -7.66
CA ARG A 176 11.63 -6.14 -7.96
C ARG A 176 10.69 -5.40 -8.91
N LEU A 177 10.05 -6.11 -9.84
CA LEU A 177 8.98 -5.57 -10.69
C LEU A 177 7.77 -5.17 -9.84
N ALA A 178 7.30 -6.05 -8.96
CA ALA A 178 6.18 -5.77 -8.06
C ALA A 178 6.45 -4.56 -7.15
N GLN A 179 7.65 -4.43 -6.57
CA GLN A 179 8.04 -3.27 -5.76
C GLN A 179 7.88 -1.95 -6.51
N VAL A 180 8.31 -1.88 -7.78
CA VAL A 180 8.15 -0.68 -8.61
C VAL A 180 6.68 -0.46 -8.96
N VAL A 181 5.97 -1.49 -9.41
CA VAL A 181 4.55 -1.40 -9.78
C VAL A 181 3.69 -0.89 -8.62
N PHE A 182 3.78 -1.47 -7.43
CA PHE A 182 3.00 -1.04 -6.27
C PHE A 182 3.37 0.38 -5.82
N THR A 183 4.65 0.76 -5.90
CA THR A 183 5.16 2.11 -5.56
C THR A 183 4.69 3.19 -6.54
N VAL A 184 4.54 2.86 -7.81
CA VAL A 184 4.11 3.80 -8.86
C VAL A 184 2.58 3.89 -8.96
N THR A 185 1.87 2.76 -8.83
CA THR A 185 0.40 2.70 -8.88
C THR A 185 -0.32 3.15 -7.60
N ARG A 186 0.42 3.53 -6.54
CA ARG A 186 -0.19 4.19 -5.37
C ARG A 186 -0.66 5.63 -5.66
N PHE A 187 -0.18 6.22 -6.75
CA PHE A 187 -0.61 7.54 -7.20
C PHE A 187 -1.91 7.34 -8.00
N PRO A 188 -3.06 7.89 -7.58
CA PRO A 188 -4.37 7.54 -8.15
C PRO A 188 -4.50 7.75 -9.66
N THR A 189 -3.67 8.62 -10.24
CA THR A 189 -3.61 8.88 -11.68
C THR A 189 -2.86 7.81 -12.49
N VAL A 190 -2.24 6.82 -11.84
CA VAL A 190 -1.42 5.78 -12.50
C VAL A 190 -1.98 4.39 -12.17
N HIS A 191 -2.31 3.62 -13.21
CA HIS A 191 -2.89 2.29 -13.08
C HIS A 191 -1.93 1.18 -13.53
N LYS A 192 -1.01 1.47 -14.44
CA LYS A 192 -0.05 0.53 -15.01
C LYS A 192 1.34 1.13 -15.17
N VAL A 193 2.35 0.26 -15.29
CA VAL A 193 3.76 0.60 -15.51
C VAL A 193 4.26 -0.07 -16.79
N ALA A 194 4.86 0.71 -17.68
CA ALA A 194 5.69 0.21 -18.76
C ALA A 194 7.16 0.30 -18.31
N PHE A 195 7.90 -0.79 -18.45
CA PHE A 195 9.32 -0.84 -18.06
C PHE A 195 10.23 -0.58 -19.25
N GLU A 196 11.22 0.28 -19.04
CA GLU A 196 12.35 0.47 -19.93
C GLU A 196 13.65 0.21 -19.15
N VAL A 197 14.63 -0.39 -19.83
CA VAL A 197 15.99 -0.57 -19.31
C VAL A 197 16.98 0.06 -20.28
N ASP A 198 17.74 1.03 -19.78
CA ASP A 198 18.63 1.90 -20.56
C ASP A 198 17.97 2.52 -21.81
N GLY A 199 16.70 2.94 -21.67
CA GLY A 199 15.89 3.54 -22.73
C GLY A 199 15.33 2.55 -23.75
N LYS A 200 15.40 1.23 -23.50
CA LYS A 200 14.82 0.18 -24.36
C LYS A 200 13.59 -0.44 -23.69
N PRO A 201 12.44 -0.57 -24.37
CA PRO A 201 11.27 -1.26 -23.83
C PRO A 201 11.58 -2.71 -23.44
N VAL A 202 11.13 -3.10 -22.25
CA VAL A 202 11.31 -4.46 -21.72
C VAL A 202 10.11 -5.32 -22.10
N THR A 203 10.30 -6.25 -23.03
CA THR A 203 9.31 -7.29 -23.39
C THR A 203 9.63 -8.65 -22.75
N SER A 204 10.87 -8.83 -22.31
CA SER A 204 11.37 -9.98 -21.55
C SER A 204 12.34 -9.45 -20.50
N PHE A 205 12.19 -9.86 -19.25
CA PHE A 205 12.96 -9.35 -18.11
C PHE A 205 13.73 -10.46 -17.38
N GLY A 206 15.00 -10.19 -17.10
CA GLY A 206 15.96 -11.11 -16.51
C GLY A 206 16.35 -12.29 -17.42
N GLY A 207 17.46 -12.95 -17.08
CA GLY A 207 17.94 -14.14 -17.80
C GLY A 207 16.99 -15.35 -17.76
N GLU A 208 15.94 -15.30 -16.95
CA GLU A 208 14.88 -16.31 -16.85
C GLU A 208 13.71 -16.05 -17.83
N GLY A 209 13.68 -14.90 -18.50
CA GLY A 209 12.69 -14.59 -19.53
C GLY A 209 11.28 -14.29 -19.01
N ILE A 210 11.14 -13.43 -17.99
CA ILE A 210 9.82 -12.98 -17.55
C ILE A 210 9.20 -12.11 -18.65
N VAL A 211 8.24 -12.66 -19.39
CA VAL A 211 7.57 -11.99 -20.50
C VAL A 211 6.66 -10.86 -19.99
N LEU A 212 6.87 -9.66 -20.50
CA LEU A 212 6.06 -8.46 -20.23
C LEU A 212 5.34 -8.04 -21.53
N ASN A 213 4.12 -8.52 -21.71
CA ASN A 213 3.29 -8.23 -22.89
C ASN A 213 2.63 -6.84 -22.81
N GLY A 214 3.45 -5.79 -22.63
CA GLY A 214 3.01 -4.41 -22.46
C GLY A 214 2.90 -3.95 -21.00
N PRO A 215 2.19 -2.85 -20.72
CA PRO A 215 2.15 -2.26 -19.38
C PRO A 215 1.41 -3.12 -18.34
N VAL A 216 2.06 -3.32 -17.18
CA VAL A 216 1.60 -4.18 -16.09
C VAL A 216 1.08 -3.39 -14.89
N GLY A 217 0.07 -3.92 -14.20
CA GLY A 217 -0.55 -3.37 -12.99
C GLY A 217 -0.42 -4.30 -11.79
N ARG A 218 -1.05 -3.94 -10.67
CA ARG A 218 -0.94 -4.71 -9.41
C ARG A 218 -1.45 -6.16 -9.52
N SER A 219 -2.47 -6.39 -10.35
CA SER A 219 -3.05 -7.72 -10.63
C SER A 219 -2.05 -8.71 -11.22
N ASP A 220 -1.08 -8.22 -11.99
CA ASP A 220 -0.05 -9.05 -12.64
C ASP A 220 1.00 -9.56 -11.64
N PHE A 221 0.92 -9.10 -10.38
CA PHE A 221 1.79 -9.45 -9.26
C PHE A 221 0.99 -9.80 -8.00
N GLU A 222 -0.23 -10.35 -8.17
CA GLU A 222 -1.07 -10.80 -7.05
C GLU A 222 -0.35 -11.89 -6.21
N ASP A 223 0.48 -12.72 -6.85
CA ASP A 223 1.36 -13.69 -6.17
C ASP A 223 2.45 -13.03 -5.30
N ARG A 224 2.73 -11.73 -5.47
CA ARG A 224 3.63 -10.92 -4.63
C ARG A 224 2.90 -10.06 -3.61
N ALA A 225 1.57 -9.98 -3.65
CA ALA A 225 0.79 -9.36 -2.58
C ALA A 225 0.61 -10.35 -1.40
N PRO A 226 0.58 -9.86 -0.15
CA PRO A 226 0.02 -10.63 0.97
C PRO A 226 -1.51 -10.69 0.82
N ALA A 227 -2.15 -11.75 1.31
CA ALA A 227 -3.61 -11.94 1.16
C ALA A 227 -4.42 -10.80 1.83
N VAL A 228 -3.83 -10.10 2.80
CA VAL A 228 -4.27 -8.81 3.34
C VAL A 228 -3.05 -7.89 3.29
N LEU A 229 -3.14 -6.80 2.54
CA LEU A 229 -2.10 -5.78 2.39
C LEU A 229 -2.56 -4.52 3.10
N VAL A 230 -1.93 -4.18 4.23
CA VAL A 230 -2.21 -2.93 4.95
C VAL A 230 -1.40 -1.79 4.33
N GLU A 231 -2.09 -0.76 3.83
CA GLU A 231 -1.48 0.43 3.20
C GLU A 231 -1.52 1.69 4.09
N SER A 232 -2.28 1.64 5.19
CA SER A 232 -2.24 2.61 6.29
C SER A 232 -2.79 1.94 7.55
N PRO A 233 -2.17 2.10 8.73
CA PRO A 233 -0.90 2.78 8.99
C PRO A 233 0.28 2.10 8.28
N LEU A 234 1.39 2.83 8.13
CA LEU A 234 2.67 2.29 7.66
C LEU A 234 3.55 1.90 8.84
N ILE A 235 4.59 1.11 8.57
CA ILE A 235 5.60 0.76 9.59
C ILE A 235 6.17 2.02 10.27
N GLY A 236 6.20 2.01 11.60
CA GLY A 236 6.67 3.09 12.46
C GLY A 236 5.66 4.21 12.72
N ASP A 237 4.43 4.14 12.17
CA ASP A 237 3.39 5.13 12.49
C ASP A 237 2.91 5.04 13.95
N THR A 238 2.38 6.15 14.45
CA THR A 238 1.67 6.15 15.73
C THR A 238 0.19 5.87 15.52
N ALA A 239 -0.30 4.77 16.09
CA ALA A 239 -1.71 4.44 16.17
C ALA A 239 -2.43 5.41 17.12
N ARG A 240 -3.13 6.39 16.54
CA ARG A 240 -4.06 7.27 17.25
C ARG A 240 -5.43 6.59 17.35
N THR A 241 -6.17 6.86 18.43
CA THR A 241 -7.53 6.33 18.61
C THR A 241 -8.57 7.39 18.19
N PRO A 242 -9.62 7.04 17.42
CA PRO A 242 -9.84 5.74 16.80
C PRO A 242 -8.83 5.50 15.65
N LEU A 243 -8.35 4.25 15.54
CA LEU A 243 -7.38 3.85 14.54
C LEU A 243 -8.10 3.55 13.22
N ARG A 244 -7.74 4.28 12.16
CA ARG A 244 -8.15 3.98 10.79
C ARG A 244 -7.12 3.08 10.12
N VAL A 245 -7.57 1.92 9.65
CA VAL A 245 -6.76 0.96 8.89
C VAL A 245 -7.36 0.81 7.48
N ARG A 246 -6.49 0.88 6.48
CA ARG A 246 -6.84 0.79 5.05
C ARG A 246 -5.93 -0.17 4.31
N GLY A 247 -6.45 -0.73 3.24
CA GLY A 247 -5.66 -1.52 2.33
C GLY A 247 -6.51 -2.30 1.34
N SER A 248 -5.98 -3.46 0.95
CA SER A 248 -6.66 -4.41 0.06
C SER A 248 -6.51 -5.85 0.54
N ALA A 249 -7.46 -6.71 0.22
CA ALA A 249 -7.43 -8.10 0.61
C ALA A 249 -8.02 -9.01 -0.47
N ASP A 250 -7.44 -10.20 -0.61
CA ASP A 250 -7.98 -11.34 -1.34
C ASP A 250 -8.04 -12.50 -0.33
N THR A 251 -9.20 -12.67 0.32
CA THR A 251 -9.42 -13.67 1.38
C THR A 251 -10.75 -14.39 1.21
N PHE A 252 -10.85 -15.56 1.85
CA PHE A 252 -12.10 -16.33 1.89
C PHE A 252 -13.25 -15.50 2.47
N GLU A 253 -14.39 -15.52 1.79
CA GLU A 253 -15.60 -14.71 2.10
C GLU A 253 -15.34 -13.19 2.23
N ALA A 254 -14.23 -12.68 1.70
CA ALA A 254 -13.73 -11.32 1.92
C ALA A 254 -13.45 -11.00 3.41
N GLN A 255 -13.39 -11.99 4.30
CA GLN A 255 -13.24 -11.79 5.74
C GLN A 255 -11.79 -12.01 6.20
N PHE A 256 -11.38 -11.23 7.19
CA PHE A 256 -10.14 -11.38 7.94
C PHE A 256 -10.27 -10.66 9.29
N ARG A 257 -9.21 -10.70 10.11
CA ARG A 257 -9.16 -9.97 11.38
C ARG A 257 -7.95 -9.04 11.45
N LEU A 258 -8.14 -7.93 12.14
CA LEU A 258 -7.08 -6.99 12.51
C LEU A 258 -6.96 -6.97 14.03
N ARG A 259 -5.79 -7.37 14.54
CA ARG A 259 -5.45 -7.30 15.96
C ARG A 259 -4.31 -6.33 16.19
N VAL A 260 -4.50 -5.38 17.11
CA VAL A 260 -3.45 -4.50 17.61
C VAL A 260 -3.01 -4.99 18.98
N THR A 261 -1.72 -5.28 19.15
CA THR A 261 -1.12 -5.58 20.47
C THR A 261 -0.18 -4.47 20.92
N ASP A 262 -0.11 -4.23 22.24
CA ASP A 262 0.87 -3.33 22.85
C ASP A 262 2.20 -4.04 23.21
N THR A 263 3.16 -3.27 23.74
CA THR A 263 4.49 -3.74 24.15
C THR A 263 4.48 -4.81 25.25
N THR A 264 3.34 -5.06 25.90
CA THR A 264 3.16 -6.12 26.91
C THR A 264 2.52 -7.38 26.32
N GLY A 265 2.26 -7.40 25.01
CA GLY A 265 1.53 -8.46 24.32
C GLY A 265 0.02 -8.41 24.53
N ARG A 266 -0.51 -7.37 25.19
CA ARG A 266 -1.96 -7.23 25.41
C ARG A 266 -2.66 -6.72 24.17
N THR A 267 -3.79 -7.31 23.85
CA THR A 267 -4.69 -6.88 22.77
C THR A 267 -5.32 -5.53 23.10
N ALA A 268 -4.95 -4.49 22.36
CA ALA A 268 -5.52 -3.15 22.42
C ALA A 268 -6.76 -2.99 21.53
N ALA A 269 -6.90 -3.82 20.49
CA ALA A 269 -8.07 -3.98 19.64
C ALA A 269 -8.00 -5.33 18.90
N ASP A 270 -9.14 -5.95 18.63
CA ASP A 270 -9.26 -7.14 17.77
C ASP A 270 -10.63 -7.10 17.08
N VAL A 271 -10.63 -6.87 15.77
CA VAL A 271 -11.85 -6.63 14.98
C VAL A 271 -11.92 -7.53 13.75
N VAL A 272 -13.12 -7.96 13.40
CA VAL A 272 -13.42 -8.60 12.12
C VAL A 272 -13.57 -7.51 11.06
N VAL A 273 -12.96 -7.73 9.89
CA VAL A 273 -13.03 -6.83 8.74
C VAL A 273 -13.54 -7.59 7.53
N ARG A 274 -14.40 -6.93 6.73
CA ARG A 274 -14.84 -7.43 5.43
C ARG A 274 -14.34 -6.49 4.34
N ALA A 275 -13.61 -7.03 3.36
CA ALA A 275 -13.24 -6.31 2.16
C ALA A 275 -14.43 -6.19 1.18
N THR A 276 -14.30 -5.36 0.15
CA THR A 276 -15.33 -5.19 -0.88
C THR A 276 -15.48 -6.38 -1.83
N SER A 277 -14.52 -7.30 -1.82
CA SER A 277 -14.49 -8.53 -2.62
C SER A 277 -13.63 -9.60 -1.94
N GLY A 278 -13.85 -10.87 -2.28
CA GLY A 278 -13.21 -12.05 -1.67
C GLY A 278 -12.36 -12.86 -2.65
N THR A 279 -12.22 -14.16 -2.38
CA THR A 279 -11.29 -15.08 -3.05
C THR A 279 -11.25 -14.95 -4.58
N GLY A 280 -10.05 -14.68 -5.11
CA GLY A 280 -9.79 -14.59 -6.55
C GLY A 280 -10.15 -13.23 -7.15
N THR A 281 -10.58 -12.25 -6.35
CA THR A 281 -10.75 -10.85 -6.78
C THR A 281 -10.47 -9.94 -5.59
N ARG A 282 -9.24 -9.43 -5.52
CA ARG A 282 -8.77 -8.51 -4.47
C ARG A 282 -9.72 -7.31 -4.29
N GLY A 283 -10.36 -7.24 -3.13
CA GLY A 283 -11.17 -6.11 -2.67
C GLY A 283 -10.34 -5.07 -1.91
N THR A 284 -10.96 -3.93 -1.61
CA THR A 284 -10.42 -2.89 -0.72
C THR A 284 -11.09 -2.93 0.65
N PHE A 285 -10.47 -2.31 1.64
CA PHE A 285 -11.08 -2.06 2.95
C PHE A 285 -10.63 -0.73 3.54
N ASP A 286 -11.52 -0.10 4.30
CA ASP A 286 -11.29 1.12 5.06
C ASP A 286 -12.13 1.04 6.34
N VAL A 287 -11.48 0.76 7.46
CA VAL A 287 -12.15 0.55 8.76
C VAL A 287 -11.57 1.47 9.81
N THR A 288 -12.40 1.90 10.75
CA THR A 288 -11.99 2.75 11.88
C THR A 288 -12.53 2.15 13.17
N PHE A 289 -11.66 1.91 14.15
CA PHE A 289 -12.02 1.24 15.41
C PHE A 289 -11.24 1.83 16.60
N PRO A 290 -11.81 1.81 17.82
CA PRO A 290 -11.08 2.26 19.00
C PRO A 290 -9.93 1.30 19.35
N CYS A 291 -8.76 1.86 19.65
CA CYS A 291 -7.68 1.14 20.33
C CYS A 291 -7.56 1.61 21.78
N LYS A 292 -7.31 0.66 22.69
CA LYS A 292 -7.10 0.90 24.12
C LYS A 292 -5.86 0.14 24.60
N ALA A 293 -4.67 0.74 24.44
CA ALA A 293 -3.42 0.11 24.90
C ALA A 293 -3.27 0.22 26.42
N ALA A 294 -2.64 -0.74 27.08
CA ALA A 294 -2.37 -0.64 28.52
C ALA A 294 -1.21 0.33 28.82
N ARG A 295 -0.30 0.51 27.86
CA ARG A 295 0.85 1.42 27.92
C ARG A 295 1.13 2.03 26.55
N THR A 296 1.59 3.29 26.54
CA THR A 296 2.19 3.90 25.34
C THR A 296 3.54 3.24 25.06
N GLY A 297 3.83 2.91 23.80
CA GLY A 297 5.09 2.28 23.40
C GLY A 297 4.98 1.51 22.08
N PRO A 298 5.97 0.65 21.77
CA PRO A 298 5.89 -0.24 20.61
C PRO A 298 4.64 -1.11 20.64
N GLY A 299 4.10 -1.41 19.47
CA GLY A 299 2.97 -2.28 19.27
C GLY A 299 2.96 -2.86 17.86
N LEU A 300 2.02 -3.75 17.60
CA LEU A 300 1.95 -4.50 16.34
C LEU A 300 0.51 -4.58 15.87
N LEU A 301 0.23 -4.06 14.67
CA LEU A 301 -0.97 -4.42 13.92
C LEU A 301 -0.69 -5.73 13.17
N THR A 302 -1.46 -6.76 13.48
CA THR A 302 -1.43 -8.07 12.80
C THR A 302 -2.70 -8.19 11.96
N ALA A 303 -2.54 -8.40 10.65
CA ALA A 303 -3.61 -8.91 9.80
C ALA A 303 -3.51 -10.44 9.74
N TYR A 304 -4.61 -11.13 10.01
CA TYR A 304 -4.65 -12.59 10.01
C TYR A 304 -5.99 -13.15 9.54
N VAL A 305 -5.97 -14.38 9.08
CA VAL A 305 -7.16 -15.19 8.81
C VAL A 305 -7.18 -16.40 9.75
N LEU A 306 -8.36 -16.98 9.96
CA LEU A 306 -8.46 -18.31 10.54
C LEU A 306 -8.43 -19.33 9.41
N SER A 307 -7.58 -20.34 9.53
CA SER A 307 -7.47 -21.43 8.56
C SER A 307 -8.80 -22.19 8.49
N PRO A 308 -9.42 -22.33 7.30
CA PRO A 308 -10.67 -23.09 7.15
C PRO A 308 -10.54 -24.59 7.46
N LYS A 309 -9.31 -25.12 7.58
CA LYS A 309 -9.05 -26.54 7.80
C LYS A 309 -9.08 -26.95 9.28
N ASP A 310 -8.63 -26.06 10.16
CA ASP A 310 -8.32 -26.36 11.57
C ASP A 310 -8.54 -25.17 12.53
N GLY A 311 -9.06 -24.05 12.03
CA GLY A 311 -9.31 -22.84 12.81
C GLY A 311 -8.05 -22.09 13.28
N GLN A 312 -6.85 -22.54 12.89
CA GLN A 312 -5.60 -21.94 13.37
C GLN A 312 -5.39 -20.53 12.82
N LEU A 313 -4.75 -19.67 13.63
CA LEU A 313 -4.41 -18.31 13.22
C LEU A 313 -3.27 -18.35 12.20
N VAL A 314 -3.55 -17.88 10.98
CA VAL A 314 -2.54 -17.67 9.93
C VAL A 314 -2.29 -16.18 9.80
N THR A 315 -1.13 -15.72 10.29
CA THR A 315 -0.67 -14.34 10.10
C THR A 315 -0.40 -14.09 8.62
N VAL A 316 -0.91 -12.97 8.11
CA VAL A 316 -0.83 -12.60 6.69
C VAL A 316 0.04 -11.37 6.45
N ASP A 317 -0.04 -10.37 7.34
CA ASP A 317 0.79 -9.17 7.31
C ASP A 317 1.00 -8.62 8.74
N THR A 318 2.12 -7.95 8.97
CA THR A 318 2.43 -7.33 10.26
C THR A 318 3.01 -5.92 10.07
N VAL A 319 2.41 -4.95 10.74
CA VAL A 319 2.82 -3.53 10.70
C VAL A 319 3.24 -3.11 12.11
N PRO A 320 4.56 -3.01 12.38
CA PRO A 320 5.09 -2.43 13.61
C PRO A 320 4.70 -0.96 13.71
N LEU A 321 4.23 -0.54 14.87
CA LEU A 321 3.71 0.80 15.11
C LEU A 321 3.96 1.23 16.57
N THR A 322 3.70 2.50 16.88
CA THR A 322 3.63 2.98 18.26
C THR A 322 2.16 3.05 18.68
N VAL A 323 1.77 2.35 19.74
CA VAL A 323 0.44 2.52 20.36
C VAL A 323 0.50 3.58 21.44
N ASN A 324 -0.58 4.34 21.58
CA ASN A 324 -0.80 5.25 22.71
C ASN A 324 -1.86 4.66 23.65
N ARG A 325 -1.69 4.92 24.95
CA ARG A 325 -2.71 4.66 25.99
C ARG A 325 -3.91 5.59 25.86
#